data_AF-A0A944CB94-F1
#
_entry.id   AF-A0A944CB94-F1
#
_cell.length_a   1.000
_cell.length_b   1.000
_cell.length_c   1.000
_cell.angle_alpha   90.00
_cell.angle_beta   90.00
_cell.angle_gamma   90.00
#
_symmetry.space_group_name_H-M   'P 1'
#
loop_
_entity.id
_entity.type
_entity.pdbx_description
1 polymer ?
#
loop_
_entity_poly.entity_id
_entity_poly.type
_entity_poly.pdbx_seq_one_letter_code
_entity_poly.pdbx_strand_id
1 'polypeptide(L)'
;MSISHMFRAVLAALAYLLPVLVLPALADPLPAMWQVERERYQALYKAACGGDQAAYNKLKKAAEVDRSPAAMNSLRITHYVKRCGFGNGDTDYTRKLLMDAAELGYPIAQSNLGVARLKGSDGFERDSKAGVRLMEQAARGGYGRAAGYLAREYTRGEFLEQDLDKAETLLQVARQEDVAEKDIKTYEKDLAAQRQAREQELAAREDRPVYAGLAVSVDDAAFGWSYDQDSQEAAQQRALAECRERNGANCAPKLILEGRGCAGYAYEQGGSPYGWGVNRDQAAAQSRAARECRSRNGGEACGGGKGWICNTRSTRDLTVVFEAENVSGAPQSVASGNVCPVEIMQFCENWFGGRLSGTVMGKMIISDFSKTVSYENCGVNKDSTYAHVIGWYKGKWDSSRGQNHLNEEQKSMVKKMLFAHREKVQAKYPECGDQGTRLLIFTPEKKENHERVRKSKCTTSLEAVRSNRKGEFKQLCVE
;
A
#
# COMPACT_ATOMS: atom_id res chain seq x y z
N MET A 1 34.02 -65.74 -0.74
CA MET A 1 34.77 -64.55 -0.29
C MET A 1 34.76 -63.56 -1.45
N SER A 2 33.86 -62.57 -1.40
CA SER A 2 33.43 -61.82 -2.59
C SER A 2 34.01 -60.42 -2.64
N ILE A 3 34.79 -60.20 -3.71
CA ILE A 3 34.97 -59.01 -4.54
C ILE A 3 34.01 -57.84 -4.20
N SER A 4 34.32 -57.06 -3.15
CA SER A 4 33.62 -55.79 -2.88
C SER A 4 34.47 -54.75 -2.14
N HIS A 5 35.72 -55.07 -1.78
CA HIS A 5 36.57 -54.17 -1.00
C HIS A 5 37.73 -53.53 -1.79
N MET A 6 37.98 -53.94 -3.05
CA MET A 6 39.09 -53.37 -3.86
C MET A 6 38.69 -52.18 -4.74
N PHE A 7 37.41 -51.90 -4.98
CA PHE A 7 36.99 -50.80 -5.88
C PHE A 7 36.82 -49.44 -5.19
N ARG A 8 36.82 -49.37 -3.86
CA ARG A 8 36.69 -48.10 -3.12
C ARG A 8 38.01 -47.36 -2.90
N ALA A 9 39.15 -47.99 -3.14
CA ALA A 9 40.46 -47.39 -2.90
C ALA A 9 41.07 -46.68 -4.14
N VAL A 10 40.55 -46.91 -5.35
CA VAL A 10 41.13 -46.35 -6.59
C VAL A 10 40.46 -45.05 -7.03
N LEU A 11 39.23 -44.77 -6.61
CA LEU A 11 38.52 -43.52 -6.94
C LEU A 11 38.85 -42.33 -6.02
N ALA A 12 39.49 -42.58 -4.86
CA ALA A 12 39.86 -41.52 -3.90
C ALA A 12 41.22 -40.87 -4.18
N ALA A 13 42.05 -41.43 -5.07
CA ALA A 13 43.40 -40.95 -5.35
C ALA A 13 43.53 -40.06 -6.61
N LEU A 14 42.47 -39.93 -7.43
CA LEU A 14 42.48 -39.12 -8.66
C LEU A 14 41.85 -37.72 -8.50
N ALA A 15 41.29 -37.40 -7.33
CA ALA A 15 40.67 -36.10 -7.05
C ALA A 15 41.64 -35.03 -6.49
N TYR A 16 42.92 -35.36 -6.29
CA TYR A 16 43.89 -34.52 -5.57
C TYR A 16 45.00 -33.88 -6.44
N LEU A 17 44.86 -33.87 -7.76
CA LEU A 17 45.83 -33.23 -8.67
C LEU A 17 45.18 -32.48 -9.84
N LEU A 18 44.02 -31.87 -9.64
CA LEU A 18 43.63 -30.71 -10.45
C LEU A 18 43.93 -29.47 -9.61
N PRO A 19 44.92 -28.63 -9.98
CA PRO A 19 45.00 -27.31 -9.38
C PRO A 19 43.68 -26.63 -9.73
N VAL A 20 42.86 -26.36 -8.71
CA VAL A 20 41.80 -25.36 -8.82
C VAL A 20 42.55 -24.08 -9.11
N LEU A 21 42.67 -23.75 -10.41
CA LEU A 21 43.05 -22.42 -10.84
C LEU A 21 41.94 -21.52 -10.29
N VAL A 22 42.20 -20.97 -9.11
CA VAL A 22 41.51 -19.77 -8.64
C VAL A 22 41.95 -18.70 -9.62
N LEU A 23 41.23 -18.61 -10.74
CA LEU A 23 41.31 -17.46 -11.61
C LEU A 23 41.01 -16.27 -10.70
N PRO A 24 41.86 -15.23 -10.67
CA PRO A 24 41.51 -14.01 -9.96
C PRO A 24 40.15 -13.60 -10.49
N ALA A 25 39.17 -13.47 -9.59
CA ALA A 25 37.83 -13.04 -9.96
C ALA A 25 37.96 -11.70 -10.69
N LEU A 26 37.91 -11.75 -12.01
CA LEU A 26 37.90 -10.57 -12.85
C LEU A 26 36.60 -9.85 -12.49
N ALA A 27 36.72 -8.59 -12.10
CA ALA A 27 35.60 -7.80 -11.57
C ALA A 27 34.43 -7.61 -12.57
N ASP A 28 34.57 -8.10 -13.80
CA ASP A 28 33.63 -7.96 -14.90
C ASP A 28 33.69 -9.22 -15.79
N PRO A 29 33.07 -10.35 -15.42
CA PRO A 29 33.09 -11.54 -16.27
C PRO A 29 32.39 -11.27 -17.61
N LEU A 30 32.92 -11.89 -18.66
CA LEU A 30 32.35 -11.91 -20.00
C LEU A 30 32.37 -13.35 -20.52
N PRO A 31 31.52 -13.69 -21.52
CA PRO A 31 31.65 -14.95 -22.22
C PRO A 31 33.07 -15.17 -22.74
N ALA A 32 33.53 -16.44 -22.73
CA ALA A 32 34.92 -16.80 -23.00
C ALA A 32 35.49 -16.17 -24.29
N MET A 33 34.69 -16.09 -25.36
CA MET A 33 35.08 -15.46 -26.62
C MET A 33 35.51 -14.00 -26.45
N TRP A 34 34.78 -13.22 -25.65
CA TRP A 34 35.08 -11.83 -25.40
C TRP A 34 36.17 -11.65 -24.34
N GLN A 35 36.23 -12.57 -23.39
CA GLN A 35 37.19 -12.51 -22.29
C GLN A 35 38.64 -12.64 -22.80
N VAL A 36 38.90 -13.58 -23.71
CA VAL A 36 40.23 -13.79 -24.31
C VAL A 36 40.68 -12.56 -25.11
N GLU A 37 39.82 -12.01 -25.95
CA GLU A 37 40.14 -10.80 -26.71
C GLU A 37 40.38 -9.60 -25.78
N ARG A 38 39.53 -9.43 -24.77
CA ARG A 38 39.65 -8.35 -23.80
C ARG A 38 41.02 -8.38 -23.11
N GLU A 39 41.43 -9.52 -22.58
CA GLU A 39 42.73 -9.66 -21.89
C GLU A 39 43.90 -9.32 -22.82
N ARG A 40 43.86 -9.86 -24.05
CA ARG A 40 44.87 -9.59 -25.07
C ARG A 40 45.02 -8.09 -25.35
N TYR A 41 43.92 -7.40 -25.62
CA TYR A 41 43.96 -5.99 -25.97
C TYR A 41 44.13 -5.07 -24.76
N GLN A 42 43.74 -5.50 -23.56
CA GLN A 42 44.06 -4.79 -22.32
C GLN A 42 45.57 -4.73 -22.06
N ALA A 43 46.31 -5.81 -22.33
CA ALA A 43 47.77 -5.81 -22.20
C ALA A 43 48.42 -4.80 -23.17
N LEU A 44 47.99 -4.82 -24.45
CA LEU A 44 48.46 -3.86 -25.45
C LEU A 44 48.09 -2.41 -25.11
N TYR A 45 46.86 -2.18 -24.64
CA TYR A 45 46.42 -0.88 -24.15
C TYR A 45 47.30 -0.35 -23.01
N LYS A 46 47.58 -1.17 -21.98
CA LYS A 46 48.41 -0.76 -20.84
C LYS A 46 49.82 -0.37 -21.29
N ALA A 47 50.44 -1.17 -22.16
CA ALA A 47 51.76 -0.87 -22.71
C ALA A 47 51.74 0.40 -23.57
N ALA A 48 50.76 0.56 -24.45
CA ALA A 48 50.57 1.78 -25.25
C ALA A 48 50.39 3.01 -24.34
N CYS A 49 49.65 2.91 -23.25
CA CYS A 49 49.53 4.02 -22.31
C CYS A 49 50.82 4.36 -21.56
N GLY A 50 51.75 3.40 -21.43
CA GLY A 50 53.12 3.65 -20.98
C GLY A 50 54.03 4.28 -22.04
N GLY A 51 53.54 4.52 -23.26
CA GLY A 51 54.31 5.10 -24.37
C GLY A 51 54.91 4.09 -25.34
N ASP A 52 54.58 2.79 -25.23
CA ASP A 52 55.07 1.78 -26.17
C ASP A 52 54.42 1.93 -27.56
N GLN A 53 55.18 2.48 -28.50
CA GLN A 53 54.77 2.68 -29.89
C GLN A 53 54.46 1.36 -30.62
N ALA A 54 55.20 0.29 -30.35
CA ALA A 54 54.97 -0.99 -31.01
C ALA A 54 53.67 -1.63 -30.54
N ALA A 55 53.37 -1.54 -29.24
CA ALA A 55 52.09 -1.96 -28.67
C ALA A 55 50.93 -1.13 -29.24
N TYR A 56 51.09 0.19 -29.33
CA TYR A 56 50.09 1.09 -29.94
C TYR A 56 49.82 0.72 -31.41
N ASN A 57 50.86 0.53 -32.23
CA ASN A 57 50.70 0.18 -33.63
C ASN A 57 49.98 -1.18 -33.81
N LYS A 58 50.29 -2.17 -32.97
CA LYS A 58 49.58 -3.46 -32.95
C LYS A 58 48.11 -3.30 -32.58
N LEU A 59 47.81 -2.51 -31.55
CA LEU A 59 46.45 -2.24 -31.10
C LEU A 59 45.65 -1.49 -32.18
N LYS A 60 46.26 -0.47 -32.80
CA LYS A 60 45.66 0.30 -33.89
C LYS A 60 45.34 -0.57 -35.10
N LYS A 61 46.28 -1.41 -35.53
CA LYS A 61 46.05 -2.37 -36.62
C LYS A 61 44.86 -3.29 -36.30
N ALA A 62 44.81 -3.83 -35.08
CA ALA A 62 43.73 -4.74 -34.68
C ALA A 62 42.35 -4.07 -34.67
N ALA A 63 42.28 -2.78 -34.28
CA ALA A 63 41.04 -2.02 -34.28
C ALA A 63 40.60 -1.61 -35.69
N GLU A 64 41.50 -1.05 -36.49
CA GLU A 64 41.15 -0.41 -37.77
C GLU A 64 41.16 -1.39 -38.95
N VAL A 65 42.09 -2.33 -38.97
CA VAL A 65 42.29 -3.26 -40.09
C VAL A 65 41.60 -4.59 -39.79
N ASP A 66 41.95 -5.22 -38.67
CA ASP A 66 41.40 -6.53 -38.30
C ASP A 66 39.95 -6.43 -37.76
N ARG A 67 39.47 -5.20 -37.55
CA ARG A 67 38.11 -4.86 -37.10
C ARG A 67 37.71 -5.56 -35.79
N SER A 68 38.65 -5.83 -34.88
CA SER A 68 38.32 -6.42 -33.57
C SER A 68 37.61 -5.38 -32.69
N PRO A 69 36.40 -5.66 -32.20
CA PRO A 69 35.65 -4.67 -31.42
C PRO A 69 36.20 -4.51 -29.99
N ALA A 70 36.83 -5.54 -29.44
CA ALA A 70 37.58 -5.44 -28.18
C ALA A 70 38.81 -4.52 -28.35
N ALA A 71 39.52 -4.62 -29.48
CA ALA A 71 40.62 -3.73 -29.82
C ALA A 71 40.15 -2.28 -30.03
N MET A 72 39.04 -2.07 -30.74
CA MET A 72 38.42 -0.74 -30.91
C MET A 72 38.10 -0.09 -29.56
N ASN A 73 37.47 -0.82 -28.64
CA ASN A 73 37.17 -0.32 -27.30
C ASN A 73 38.44 0.03 -26.49
N SER A 74 39.49 -0.79 -26.60
CA SER A 74 40.78 -0.53 -25.95
C SER A 74 41.51 0.67 -26.55
N LEU A 75 41.55 0.79 -27.89
CA LEU A 75 42.14 1.93 -28.59
C LEU A 75 41.40 3.24 -28.26
N ARG A 76 40.07 3.20 -28.20
CA ARG A 76 39.25 4.32 -27.74
C ARG A 76 39.71 4.81 -26.38
N ILE A 77 39.95 3.92 -25.41
CA ILE A 77 40.40 4.30 -24.06
C ILE A 77 41.81 4.94 -24.13
N THR A 78 42.70 4.42 -24.98
CA THR A 78 44.04 4.99 -25.21
C THR A 78 43.97 6.47 -25.60
N HIS A 79 43.06 6.83 -26.51
CA HIS A 79 42.90 8.21 -26.99
C HIS A 79 42.09 9.10 -26.04
N TYR A 80 41.09 8.51 -25.36
CA TYR A 80 40.20 9.23 -24.46
C TYR A 80 40.91 9.69 -23.17
N VAL A 81 41.77 8.83 -22.60
CA VAL A 81 42.47 9.12 -21.35
C VAL A 81 43.66 10.04 -21.61
N LYS A 82 43.53 11.34 -21.33
CA LYS A 82 44.58 12.35 -21.59
C LYS A 82 45.96 12.03 -20.99
N ARG A 83 46.02 11.32 -19.86
CA ARG A 83 47.28 10.93 -19.19
C ARG A 83 47.95 9.67 -19.80
N CYS A 84 47.32 9.04 -20.78
CA CYS A 84 47.89 7.94 -21.53
C CYS A 84 48.92 8.48 -22.53
N GLY A 85 49.99 7.73 -22.84
CA GLY A 85 51.06 8.18 -23.75
C GLY A 85 50.59 8.61 -25.14
N PHE A 86 49.45 8.12 -25.61
CA PHE A 86 48.81 8.50 -26.89
C PHE A 86 47.46 9.22 -26.68
N GLY A 87 47.17 9.67 -25.46
CA GLY A 87 45.96 10.39 -25.12
C GLY A 87 45.98 11.78 -25.75
N ASN A 88 45.11 12.01 -26.73
CA ASN A 88 45.01 13.29 -27.45
C ASN A 88 43.68 14.02 -27.19
N GLY A 89 42.72 13.36 -26.51
CA GLY A 89 41.40 13.93 -26.24
C GLY A 89 40.54 14.09 -27.49
N ASP A 90 40.85 13.38 -28.58
CA ASP A 90 40.05 13.39 -29.81
C ASP A 90 38.69 12.72 -29.55
N THR A 91 37.67 13.55 -29.37
CA THR A 91 36.32 13.11 -29.06
C THR A 91 35.61 12.49 -30.26
N ASP A 92 35.98 12.82 -31.49
CA ASP A 92 35.28 12.33 -32.68
C ASP A 92 35.76 10.93 -33.04
N TYR A 93 37.07 10.72 -33.03
CA TYR A 93 37.65 9.41 -33.26
C TYR A 93 37.25 8.41 -32.17
N THR A 94 37.25 8.83 -30.90
CA THR A 94 36.82 7.97 -29.78
C THR A 94 35.33 7.62 -29.84
N ARG A 95 34.46 8.57 -30.23
CA ARG A 95 33.04 8.30 -30.45
C ARG A 95 32.83 7.29 -31.58
N LYS A 96 33.52 7.44 -32.71
CA LYS A 96 33.44 6.51 -33.84
C LYS A 96 33.85 5.10 -33.42
N LEU A 97 34.99 4.93 -32.76
CA LEU A 97 35.45 3.63 -32.26
C LEU A 97 34.44 2.98 -31.30
N LEU A 98 33.78 3.78 -30.45
CA LEU A 98 32.75 3.27 -29.53
C LEU A 98 31.52 2.78 -30.29
N MET A 99 31.05 3.56 -31.27
CA MET A 99 29.90 3.19 -32.10
C MET A 99 30.18 1.91 -32.90
N ASP A 100 31.31 1.85 -33.61
CA ASP A 100 31.71 0.68 -34.40
C ASP A 100 31.83 -0.58 -33.52
N ALA A 101 32.45 -0.48 -32.34
CA ALA A 101 32.59 -1.62 -31.42
C ALA A 101 31.23 -2.09 -30.87
N ALA A 102 30.32 -1.16 -30.58
CA ALA A 102 28.97 -1.47 -30.11
C ALA A 102 28.11 -2.12 -31.20
N GLU A 103 28.23 -1.64 -32.45
CA GLU A 103 27.56 -2.20 -33.62
C GLU A 103 28.04 -3.63 -33.93
N LEU A 104 29.33 -3.90 -33.75
CA LEU A 104 29.91 -5.24 -33.85
C LEU A 104 29.56 -6.16 -32.67
N GLY A 105 28.72 -5.72 -31.73
CA GLY A 105 28.16 -6.57 -30.70
C GLY A 105 29.02 -6.73 -29.45
N TYR A 106 30.09 -5.94 -29.27
CA TYR A 106 30.94 -6.07 -28.08
C TYR A 106 30.21 -5.56 -26.83
N PRO A 107 29.93 -6.42 -25.83
CA PRO A 107 29.01 -6.08 -24.74
C PRO A 107 29.45 -4.88 -23.90
N ILE A 108 30.75 -4.72 -23.67
CA ILE A 108 31.29 -3.56 -22.93
C ILE A 108 31.11 -2.26 -23.73
N ALA A 109 31.28 -2.30 -25.06
CA ALA A 109 31.07 -1.12 -25.90
C ALA A 109 29.58 -0.74 -25.97
N GLN A 110 28.69 -1.73 -26.13
CA GLN A 110 27.24 -1.53 -26.05
C GLN A 110 26.84 -0.91 -24.71
N SER A 111 27.37 -1.41 -23.60
CA SER A 111 27.08 -0.84 -22.29
C SER A 111 27.61 0.59 -22.15
N ASN A 112 28.85 0.86 -22.58
CA ASN A 112 29.42 2.21 -22.52
C ASN A 112 28.64 3.22 -23.37
N LEU A 113 28.26 2.84 -24.59
CA LEU A 113 27.43 3.69 -25.46
C LEU A 113 26.03 3.85 -24.88
N GLY A 114 25.48 2.80 -24.28
CA GLY A 114 24.20 2.81 -23.58
C GLY A 114 24.18 3.85 -22.46
N VAL A 115 25.20 3.85 -21.59
CA VAL A 115 25.36 4.87 -20.53
C VAL A 115 25.48 6.27 -21.11
N ALA A 116 26.30 6.47 -22.15
CA ALA A 116 26.48 7.78 -22.77
C ALA A 116 25.16 8.33 -23.33
N ARG A 117 24.35 7.47 -23.97
CA ARG A 117 23.02 7.83 -24.48
C ARG A 117 21.98 8.03 -23.37
N LEU A 118 22.03 7.30 -22.27
CA LEU A 118 21.15 7.52 -21.12
C LEU A 118 21.38 8.90 -20.49
N LYS A 119 22.65 9.31 -20.37
CA LYS A 119 23.05 10.55 -19.69
C LYS A 119 23.12 11.76 -20.61
N GLY A 120 23.31 11.55 -21.91
CA GLY A 120 23.71 12.62 -22.82
C GLY A 120 25.15 13.09 -22.58
N SER A 121 26.09 12.14 -22.43
CA SER A 121 27.51 12.41 -22.14
C SER A 121 28.43 12.01 -23.29
N ASP A 122 29.72 12.35 -23.17
CA ASP A 122 30.79 11.92 -24.10
C ASP A 122 30.53 12.30 -25.58
N GLY A 123 29.83 13.42 -25.79
CA GLY A 123 29.46 13.93 -27.12
C GLY A 123 28.31 13.18 -27.79
N PHE A 124 27.52 12.42 -27.02
CA PHE A 124 26.27 11.82 -27.46
C PHE A 124 25.07 12.58 -26.88
N GLU A 125 24.07 12.84 -27.71
CA GLU A 125 22.79 13.37 -27.24
C GLU A 125 22.05 12.32 -26.41
N ARG A 126 21.29 12.81 -25.42
CA ARG A 126 20.45 11.98 -24.57
C ARG A 126 19.35 11.31 -25.40
N ASP A 127 19.36 9.98 -25.42
CA ASP A 127 18.31 9.13 -25.96
C ASP A 127 18.15 7.93 -25.03
N SER A 128 17.21 8.06 -24.08
CA SER A 128 16.97 7.02 -23.09
C SER A 128 16.51 5.70 -23.71
N LYS A 129 15.77 5.74 -24.83
CA LYS A 129 15.29 4.51 -25.50
C LYS A 129 16.45 3.78 -26.16
N ALA A 130 17.31 4.48 -26.89
CA ALA A 130 18.51 3.88 -27.46
C ALA A 130 19.47 3.39 -26.36
N GLY A 131 19.64 4.16 -25.30
CA GLY A 131 20.45 3.80 -24.15
C GLY A 131 20.01 2.49 -23.50
N VAL A 132 18.72 2.34 -23.20
CA VAL A 132 18.15 1.09 -22.66
C VAL A 132 18.36 -0.08 -23.62
N ARG A 133 18.09 0.07 -24.92
CA ARG A 133 18.29 -1.01 -25.90
C ARG A 133 19.73 -1.52 -25.94
N LEU A 134 20.70 -0.61 -25.94
CA LEU A 134 22.12 -0.95 -25.94
C LEU A 134 22.54 -1.67 -24.65
N MET A 135 22.03 -1.23 -23.50
CA MET A 135 22.29 -1.89 -22.22
C MET A 135 21.67 -3.29 -22.15
N GLU A 136 20.45 -3.47 -22.67
CA GLU A 136 19.81 -4.78 -22.78
C GLU A 136 20.56 -5.72 -23.75
N GLN A 137 21.09 -5.18 -24.86
CA GLN A 137 21.95 -5.95 -25.76
C GLN A 137 23.24 -6.39 -25.06
N ALA A 138 23.88 -5.49 -24.30
CA ALA A 138 25.07 -5.83 -23.52
C ALA A 138 24.79 -6.93 -22.48
N ALA A 139 23.66 -6.84 -21.77
CA ALA A 139 23.23 -7.87 -20.83
C ALA A 139 23.03 -9.23 -21.53
N ARG A 140 22.31 -9.26 -22.66
CA ARG A 140 22.15 -10.49 -23.47
C ARG A 140 23.48 -11.02 -24.04
N GLY A 141 24.46 -10.14 -24.23
CA GLY A 141 25.82 -10.49 -24.62
C GLY A 141 26.68 -11.04 -23.48
N GLY A 142 26.10 -11.32 -22.31
CA GLY A 142 26.79 -11.88 -21.14
C GLY A 142 27.51 -10.84 -20.29
N TYR A 143 27.13 -9.55 -20.39
CA TYR A 143 27.67 -8.50 -19.54
C TYR A 143 26.64 -8.10 -18.47
N GLY A 144 26.53 -8.91 -17.41
CA GLY A 144 25.57 -8.75 -16.32
C GLY A 144 25.57 -7.37 -15.65
N ARG A 145 26.70 -6.67 -15.65
CA ARG A 145 26.80 -5.29 -15.12
C ARG A 145 25.91 -4.31 -15.86
N ALA A 146 25.58 -4.56 -17.13
CA ALA A 146 24.62 -3.73 -17.85
C ALA A 146 23.20 -3.88 -17.27
N ALA A 147 22.81 -5.10 -16.90
CA ALA A 147 21.54 -5.34 -16.21
C ALA A 147 21.53 -4.68 -14.82
N GLY A 148 22.60 -4.83 -14.05
CA GLY A 148 22.74 -4.18 -12.74
C GLY A 148 22.70 -2.65 -12.81
N TYR A 149 23.32 -2.06 -13.83
CA TYR A 149 23.22 -0.62 -14.10
C TYR A 149 21.78 -0.20 -14.39
N LEU A 150 21.07 -0.89 -15.29
CA LEU A 150 19.68 -0.58 -15.58
C LEU A 150 18.80 -0.74 -14.34
N ALA A 151 19.03 -1.78 -13.53
CA ALA A 151 18.32 -1.98 -12.26
C ALA A 151 18.50 -0.77 -11.33
N ARG A 152 19.73 -0.27 -11.19
CA ARG A 152 20.02 0.94 -10.42
C ARG A 152 19.29 2.17 -10.98
N GLU A 153 19.31 2.38 -12.29
CA GLU A 153 18.66 3.56 -12.90
C GLU A 153 17.15 3.53 -12.73
N TYR A 154 16.52 2.38 -12.95
CA TYR A 154 15.09 2.20 -12.69
C TYR A 154 14.74 2.28 -11.20
N THR A 155 15.67 1.94 -10.31
CA THR A 155 15.50 2.09 -8.86
C THR A 155 15.55 3.56 -8.43
N ARG A 156 16.50 4.34 -8.95
CA ARG A 156 16.76 5.71 -8.48
C ARG A 156 16.00 6.79 -9.24
N GLY A 157 15.62 6.51 -10.48
CA GLY A 157 14.91 7.48 -11.31
C GLY A 157 15.78 8.63 -11.83
N GLU A 158 17.12 8.50 -11.86
CA GLU A 158 18.04 9.60 -12.21
C GLU A 158 18.00 9.92 -13.72
N PHE A 159 18.16 8.91 -14.58
CA PHE A 159 18.16 9.06 -16.04
C PHE A 159 16.98 8.37 -16.75
N LEU A 160 16.25 7.54 -16.01
CA LEU A 160 15.05 6.81 -16.42
C LEU A 160 13.92 7.13 -15.44
N GLU A 161 12.67 6.99 -15.88
CA GLU A 161 11.54 7.03 -14.94
C GLU A 161 11.66 5.87 -13.96
N GLN A 162 11.37 6.11 -12.68
CA GLN A 162 11.49 5.10 -11.65
C GLN A 162 10.50 3.96 -11.91
N ASP A 163 10.99 2.72 -11.94
CA ASP A 163 10.21 1.51 -12.12
C ASP A 163 10.83 0.39 -11.27
N LEU A 164 10.32 0.26 -10.05
CA LEU A 164 10.88 -0.67 -9.06
C LEU A 164 10.69 -2.15 -9.45
N ASP A 165 9.69 -2.47 -10.27
CA ASP A 165 9.40 -3.84 -10.70
C ASP A 165 10.28 -4.23 -11.88
N LYS A 166 10.51 -3.30 -12.81
CA LYS A 166 11.52 -3.48 -13.85
C LYS A 166 12.92 -3.55 -13.25
N ALA A 167 13.21 -2.74 -12.21
CA ALA A 167 14.47 -2.82 -11.48
C ALA A 167 14.71 -4.20 -10.86
N GLU A 168 13.71 -4.79 -10.18
CA GLU A 168 13.80 -6.15 -9.63
C GLU A 168 14.07 -7.20 -10.72
N THR A 169 13.37 -7.10 -11.86
CA THR A 169 13.54 -8.02 -12.99
C THR A 169 14.97 -7.97 -13.53
N LEU A 170 15.52 -6.76 -13.71
CA LEU A 170 16.90 -6.57 -14.17
C LEU A 170 17.94 -7.00 -13.12
N LEU A 171 17.62 -6.85 -11.83
CA LEU A 171 18.47 -7.32 -10.75
C LEU A 171 18.53 -8.86 -10.72
N GLN A 172 17.43 -9.55 -11.00
CA GLN A 172 17.42 -11.01 -11.17
C GLN A 172 18.33 -11.44 -12.33
N VAL A 173 18.32 -10.73 -13.45
CA VAL A 173 19.27 -10.97 -14.55
C VAL A 173 20.70 -10.74 -14.08
N ALA A 174 20.99 -9.65 -13.36
CA ALA A 174 22.32 -9.38 -12.84
C ALA A 174 22.83 -10.47 -11.88
N ARG A 175 21.95 -11.04 -11.04
CA ARG A 175 22.28 -12.17 -10.13
C ARG A 175 22.69 -13.44 -10.91
N GLN A 176 22.13 -13.65 -12.09
CA GLN A 176 22.42 -14.82 -12.93
C GLN A 176 23.72 -14.67 -13.74
N GLU A 177 24.22 -13.44 -13.89
CA GLU A 177 25.28 -13.09 -14.86
C GLU A 177 26.64 -12.76 -14.17
N ASP A 178 27.03 -13.54 -13.17
CA ASP A 178 28.30 -13.44 -12.41
C ASP A 178 28.69 -12.01 -11.96
N VAL A 179 27.71 -11.13 -11.75
CA VAL A 179 27.96 -9.79 -11.19
C VAL A 179 28.46 -9.94 -9.75
N ALA A 180 29.44 -9.12 -9.36
CA ALA A 180 30.02 -9.18 -8.02
C ALA A 180 28.94 -9.08 -6.93
N GLU A 181 28.93 -10.03 -6.01
CA GLU A 181 27.95 -10.13 -4.91
C GLU A 181 27.80 -8.82 -4.11
N LYS A 182 28.89 -8.07 -3.96
CA LYS A 182 28.88 -6.75 -3.31
C LYS A 182 28.01 -5.73 -4.07
N ASP A 183 28.07 -5.74 -5.40
CA ASP A 183 27.30 -4.83 -6.24
C ASP A 183 25.81 -5.21 -6.22
N ILE A 184 25.50 -6.51 -6.29
CA ILE A 184 24.12 -7.02 -6.13
C ILE A 184 23.52 -6.56 -4.81
N LYS A 185 24.22 -6.78 -3.69
CA LYS A 185 23.76 -6.33 -2.37
C LYS A 185 23.53 -4.82 -2.28
N THR A 186 24.34 -4.05 -3.01
CA THR A 186 24.16 -2.58 -3.07
C THR A 186 22.86 -2.24 -3.81
N TYR A 187 22.58 -2.88 -4.95
CA TYR A 187 21.34 -2.67 -5.70
C TYR A 187 20.10 -3.12 -4.92
N GLU A 188 20.16 -4.25 -4.23
CA GLU A 188 19.08 -4.75 -3.37
C GLU A 188 18.75 -3.78 -2.24
N LYS A 189 19.78 -3.23 -1.59
CA LYS A 189 19.60 -2.23 -0.54
C LYS A 189 18.94 -0.97 -1.07
N ASP A 190 19.40 -0.45 -2.20
CA ASP A 190 18.82 0.74 -2.83
C ASP A 190 17.35 0.48 -3.21
N LEU A 191 17.04 -0.68 -3.79
CA LEU A 191 15.68 -1.07 -4.18
C LEU A 191 14.75 -1.20 -2.98
N ALA A 192 15.21 -1.87 -1.91
CA ALA A 192 14.45 -2.02 -0.68
C ALA A 192 14.17 -0.65 -0.02
N ALA A 193 15.18 0.23 0.03
CA ALA A 193 15.01 1.57 0.56
C ALA A 193 13.99 2.39 -0.22
N GLN A 194 14.00 2.32 -1.56
CA GLN A 194 13.03 3.02 -2.41
C GLN A 194 11.61 2.45 -2.27
N ARG A 195 11.45 1.12 -2.17
CA ARG A 195 10.15 0.49 -1.89
C ARG A 195 9.58 0.95 -0.55
N GLN A 196 10.41 0.93 0.49
CA GLN A 196 10.01 1.37 1.83
C GLN A 196 9.64 2.86 1.85
N ALA A 197 10.41 3.72 1.17
CA ALA A 197 10.09 5.14 1.06
C ALA A 197 8.74 5.38 0.35
N ARG A 198 8.46 4.64 -0.73
CA ARG A 198 7.19 4.72 -1.46
C ARG A 198 6.00 4.26 -0.60
N GLU A 199 6.18 3.20 0.17
CA GLU A 199 5.16 2.71 1.10
C GLU A 199 4.89 3.74 2.21
N GLN A 200 5.94 4.33 2.78
CA GLN A 200 5.80 5.39 3.78
C GLN A 200 5.12 6.64 3.22
N GLU A 201 5.42 7.05 1.99
CA GLU A 201 4.73 8.19 1.35
C GLU A 201 3.25 7.87 1.14
N LEU A 202 2.91 6.67 0.67
CA LEU A 202 1.52 6.26 0.47
C LEU A 202 0.75 6.22 1.80
N ALA A 203 1.33 5.62 2.84
CA ALA A 203 0.75 5.59 4.18
C ALA A 203 0.57 7.01 4.75
N ALA A 204 1.58 7.87 4.58
CA ALA A 204 1.50 9.27 5.01
C ALA A 204 0.48 10.09 4.23
N ARG A 205 0.16 9.72 2.98
CA ARG A 205 -0.96 10.33 2.22
C ARG A 205 -2.31 9.88 2.75
N GLU A 206 -2.47 8.60 3.05
CA GLU A 206 -3.73 8.03 3.58
C GLU A 206 -4.06 8.54 5.00
N ASP A 207 -3.04 8.88 5.80
CA ASP A 207 -3.24 9.45 7.14
C ASP A 207 -3.56 10.96 7.14
N ARG A 208 -3.54 11.64 5.98
CA ARG A 208 -3.92 13.06 5.91
C ARG A 208 -5.43 13.22 6.17
N PRO A 209 -5.82 14.30 6.87
CA PRO A 209 -7.23 14.64 6.97
C PRO A 209 -7.74 15.04 5.59
N VAL A 210 -8.92 14.56 5.26
CA VAL A 210 -9.66 14.98 4.07
C VAL A 210 -11.04 15.42 4.49
N TYR A 211 -11.56 16.43 3.79
CA TYR A 211 -12.76 17.13 4.20
C TYR A 211 -13.87 17.02 3.15
N ALA A 212 -15.10 16.81 3.63
CA ALA A 212 -16.33 16.92 2.84
C ALA A 212 -17.20 18.03 3.41
N GLY A 213 -18.01 18.67 2.55
CA GLY A 213 -18.86 19.80 2.91
C GLY A 213 -20.24 19.67 2.29
N LEU A 214 -21.26 20.14 3.02
CA LEU A 214 -22.62 20.36 2.53
C LEU A 214 -22.95 21.84 2.66
N ALA A 215 -23.40 22.44 1.56
CA ALA A 215 -24.04 23.75 1.57
C ALA A 215 -25.48 23.63 1.07
N VAL A 216 -26.39 24.41 1.67
CA VAL A 216 -27.81 24.38 1.35
C VAL A 216 -28.32 25.81 1.22
N SER A 217 -29.13 26.04 0.20
CA SER A 217 -30.03 27.18 0.10
C SER A 217 -31.46 26.67 0.24
N VAL A 218 -32.10 27.03 1.35
CA VAL A 218 -33.38 26.45 1.75
C VAL A 218 -34.50 26.92 0.83
N ASP A 219 -34.61 28.23 0.63
CA ASP A 219 -35.69 28.86 -0.14
C ASP A 219 -35.69 28.43 -1.61
N ASP A 220 -34.51 28.13 -2.15
CA ASP A 220 -34.31 27.72 -3.54
C ASP A 220 -34.33 26.19 -3.72
N ALA A 221 -34.50 25.43 -2.63
CA ALA A 221 -34.37 23.97 -2.60
C ALA A 221 -33.06 23.46 -3.26
N ALA A 222 -31.99 24.24 -3.16
CA ALA A 222 -30.70 23.98 -3.79
C ALA A 222 -29.67 23.53 -2.74
N PHE A 223 -28.78 22.62 -3.10
CA PHE A 223 -27.70 22.15 -2.24
C PHE A 223 -26.46 21.84 -3.05
N GLY A 224 -25.28 21.91 -2.43
CA GLY A 224 -24.00 21.59 -3.07
C GLY A 224 -23.09 20.81 -2.14
N TRP A 225 -22.19 20.04 -2.73
CA TRP A 225 -21.32 19.12 -2.01
C TRP A 225 -19.84 19.39 -2.30
N SER A 226 -19.02 18.89 -1.40
CA SER A 226 -17.60 18.66 -1.66
C SER A 226 -17.19 17.38 -0.96
N TYR A 227 -16.12 16.78 -1.45
CA TYR A 227 -15.53 15.58 -0.86
C TYR A 227 -14.06 15.51 -1.16
N ASP A 228 -13.34 14.75 -0.34
CA ASP A 228 -11.92 14.48 -0.48
C ASP A 228 -11.08 15.77 -0.63
N GLN A 229 -11.49 16.87 0.00
CA GLN A 229 -10.77 18.14 -0.05
C GLN A 229 -9.62 18.16 0.96
N ASP A 230 -8.55 18.88 0.63
CA ASP A 230 -7.35 18.92 1.47
C ASP A 230 -7.49 19.85 2.69
N SER A 231 -8.55 20.68 2.76
CA SER A 231 -8.84 21.53 3.93
C SER A 231 -10.34 21.76 4.14
N GLN A 232 -10.70 22.15 5.36
CA GLN A 232 -12.07 22.53 5.74
C GLN A 232 -12.59 23.70 4.88
N GLU A 233 -11.76 24.71 4.63
CA GLU A 233 -12.12 25.88 3.82
C GLU A 233 -12.37 25.48 2.37
N ALA A 234 -11.53 24.62 1.79
CA ALA A 234 -11.71 24.11 0.43
C ALA A 234 -13.02 23.32 0.31
N ALA A 235 -13.32 22.47 1.30
CA ALA A 235 -14.61 21.78 1.37
C ALA A 235 -15.80 22.74 1.41
N GLN A 236 -15.75 23.71 2.31
CA GLN A 236 -16.81 24.70 2.42
C GLN A 236 -17.02 25.48 1.11
N GLN A 237 -15.95 26.02 0.52
CA GLN A 237 -16.04 26.85 -0.68
C GLN A 237 -16.54 26.05 -1.89
N ARG A 238 -16.08 24.81 -2.06
CA ARG A 238 -16.53 23.95 -3.16
C ARG A 238 -18.01 23.60 -3.02
N ALA A 239 -18.47 23.25 -1.82
CA ALA A 239 -19.88 22.97 -1.57
C ALA A 239 -20.76 24.21 -1.82
N LEU A 240 -20.32 25.38 -1.38
CA LEU A 240 -21.00 26.65 -1.65
C LEU A 240 -21.08 26.97 -3.14
N ALA A 241 -20.00 26.74 -3.89
CA ALA A 241 -19.97 26.94 -5.33
C ALA A 241 -20.97 26.02 -6.04
N GLU A 242 -20.97 24.72 -5.73
CA GLU A 242 -21.93 23.78 -6.33
C GLU A 242 -23.39 24.13 -5.98
N CYS A 243 -23.65 24.60 -4.77
CA CYS A 243 -24.99 25.06 -4.38
C CYS A 243 -25.46 26.25 -5.24
N ARG A 244 -24.57 27.21 -5.51
CA ARG A 244 -24.87 28.37 -6.37
C ARG A 244 -25.03 27.97 -7.85
N GLU A 245 -24.23 27.02 -8.33
CA GLU A 245 -24.38 26.45 -9.69
C GLU A 245 -25.75 25.77 -9.87
N ARG A 246 -26.37 25.33 -8.78
CA ARG A 246 -27.73 24.78 -8.73
C ARG A 246 -28.80 25.84 -8.42
N ASN A 247 -28.52 27.11 -8.73
CA ASN A 247 -29.40 28.26 -8.57
C ASN A 247 -29.76 28.63 -7.11
N GLY A 248 -28.97 28.20 -6.12
CA GLY A 248 -29.14 28.67 -4.74
C GLY A 248 -28.63 30.10 -4.55
N ALA A 249 -29.52 31.04 -4.24
CA ALA A 249 -29.18 32.43 -3.97
C ALA A 249 -28.57 32.59 -2.56
N ASN A 250 -29.14 31.87 -1.58
CA ASN A 250 -28.77 31.98 -0.16
C ASN A 250 -28.05 30.72 0.36
N CYS A 251 -27.01 30.28 -0.36
CA CYS A 251 -26.23 29.10 0.01
C CYS A 251 -25.42 29.33 1.29
N ALA A 252 -25.64 28.49 2.30
CA ALA A 252 -24.89 28.50 3.56
C ALA A 252 -24.33 27.10 3.87
N PRO A 253 -23.12 26.99 4.48
CA PRO A 253 -22.60 25.70 4.91
C PRO A 253 -23.49 25.13 6.03
N LYS A 254 -23.75 23.83 5.97
CA LYS A 254 -24.54 23.10 6.96
C LYS A 254 -23.76 22.00 7.67
N LEU A 255 -22.80 21.39 6.98
CA LEU A 255 -22.05 20.28 7.50
C LEU A 255 -20.64 20.29 6.92
N ILE A 256 -19.64 20.01 7.74
CA ILE A 256 -18.28 19.68 7.30
C ILE A 256 -17.81 18.44 8.06
N LEU A 257 -17.27 17.48 7.31
CA LEU A 257 -16.76 16.22 7.81
C LEU A 257 -15.26 16.12 7.60
N GLU A 258 -14.55 15.57 8.56
CA GLU A 258 -13.15 15.13 8.44
C GLU A 258 -13.08 13.60 8.43
N GLY A 259 -12.16 13.04 7.65
CA GLY A 259 -11.86 11.61 7.66
C GLY A 259 -12.82 10.79 6.80
N ARG A 260 -12.72 9.47 6.89
CA ARG A 260 -13.42 8.55 5.97
C ARG A 260 -14.86 8.29 6.39
N GLY A 261 -15.79 8.79 5.59
CA GLY A 261 -17.21 8.49 5.76
C GLY A 261 -18.09 9.34 4.86
N CYS A 262 -19.40 9.25 5.07
CA CYS A 262 -20.42 9.78 4.21
C CYS A 262 -21.38 10.74 4.94
N ALA A 263 -21.89 11.71 4.20
CA ALA A 263 -23.04 12.53 4.56
C ALA A 263 -24.23 12.20 3.64
N GLY A 264 -25.43 12.23 4.19
CA GLY A 264 -26.69 12.24 3.44
C GLY A 264 -27.43 13.56 3.69
N TYR A 265 -28.26 13.96 2.74
CA TYR A 265 -29.17 15.10 2.83
C TYR A 265 -30.54 14.68 2.28
N ALA A 266 -31.61 15.11 2.93
CA ALA A 266 -32.99 14.91 2.51
C ALA A 266 -33.80 16.17 2.80
N TYR A 267 -34.73 16.50 1.93
CA TYR A 267 -35.53 17.72 2.03
C TYR A 267 -36.92 17.49 1.44
N GLU A 268 -37.90 18.23 1.93
CA GLU A 268 -39.27 18.27 1.41
C GLU A 268 -39.37 19.18 0.17
N GLN A 269 -40.45 19.05 -0.62
CA GLN A 269 -40.74 19.96 -1.71
C GLN A 269 -40.72 21.42 -1.22
N GLY A 270 -40.02 22.29 -1.95
CA GLY A 270 -39.76 23.67 -1.53
C GLY A 270 -38.57 23.82 -0.56
N GLY A 271 -37.82 22.74 -0.30
CA GLY A 271 -36.52 22.80 0.40
C GLY A 271 -36.60 22.73 1.92
N SER A 272 -37.80 22.79 2.51
CA SER A 272 -38.04 22.75 3.96
C SER A 272 -39.32 21.97 4.27
N PRO A 273 -39.37 21.12 5.32
CA PRO A 273 -38.28 20.80 6.23
C PRO A 273 -37.15 20.00 5.57
N TYR A 274 -35.99 19.95 6.22
CA TYR A 274 -34.83 19.21 5.73
C TYR A 274 -34.09 18.49 6.87
N GLY A 275 -33.22 17.56 6.50
CA GLY A 275 -32.36 16.84 7.41
C GLY A 275 -31.08 16.36 6.73
N TRP A 276 -30.02 16.22 7.51
CA TRP A 276 -28.77 15.58 7.08
C TRP A 276 -28.37 14.50 8.08
N GLY A 277 -27.46 13.64 7.67
CA GLY A 277 -27.00 12.54 8.50
C GLY A 277 -25.61 12.08 8.11
N VAL A 278 -24.82 11.68 9.10
CA VAL A 278 -23.43 11.22 8.89
C VAL A 278 -23.28 9.76 9.29
N ASN A 279 -22.53 9.01 8.49
CA ASN A 279 -22.16 7.64 8.80
C ASN A 279 -20.99 7.19 7.92
N ARG A 280 -20.22 6.18 8.36
CA ARG A 280 -19.20 5.55 7.51
C ARG A 280 -19.80 4.85 6.28
N ASP A 281 -21.03 4.38 6.39
CA ASP A 281 -21.80 3.77 5.29
C ASP A 281 -22.77 4.78 4.67
N GLN A 282 -22.75 4.88 3.34
CA GLN A 282 -23.58 5.81 2.57
C GLN A 282 -25.07 5.64 2.86
N ALA A 283 -25.57 4.41 2.84
CA ALA A 283 -27.00 4.14 2.93
C ALA A 283 -27.51 4.49 4.33
N ALA A 284 -26.70 4.20 5.36
CA ALA A 284 -26.95 4.65 6.73
C ALA A 284 -26.94 6.18 6.89
N ALA A 285 -26.06 6.90 6.18
CA ALA A 285 -26.04 8.36 6.20
C ALA A 285 -27.30 8.97 5.55
N GLN A 286 -27.73 8.44 4.41
CA GLN A 286 -28.98 8.83 3.73
C GLN A 286 -30.21 8.50 4.56
N SER A 287 -30.22 7.34 5.22
CA SER A 287 -31.28 6.91 6.12
C SER A 287 -31.42 7.85 7.32
N ARG A 288 -30.31 8.30 7.90
CA ARG A 288 -30.30 9.32 8.97
C ARG A 288 -30.86 10.66 8.50
N ALA A 289 -30.44 11.13 7.32
CA ALA A 289 -30.93 12.37 6.73
C ALA A 289 -32.44 12.35 6.49
N ALA A 290 -32.95 11.26 5.91
CA ALA A 290 -34.39 11.10 5.65
C ALA A 290 -35.22 11.07 6.94
N ARG A 291 -34.70 10.47 8.01
CA ARG A 291 -35.34 10.47 9.32
C ARG A 291 -35.42 11.86 9.94
N GLU A 292 -34.31 12.59 9.92
CA GLU A 292 -34.26 13.94 10.47
C GLU A 292 -35.21 14.88 9.72
N CYS A 293 -35.30 14.73 8.40
CA CYS A 293 -36.28 15.46 7.62
C CYS A 293 -37.73 15.08 8.02
N ARG A 294 -38.02 13.78 8.11
CA ARG A 294 -39.35 13.26 8.53
C ARG A 294 -39.76 13.75 9.92
N SER A 295 -38.83 13.79 10.88
CA SER A 295 -39.12 14.22 12.26
C SER A 295 -39.62 15.67 12.34
N ARG A 296 -39.22 16.48 11.35
CA ARG A 296 -39.58 17.88 11.18
C ARG A 296 -40.77 18.09 10.24
N ASN A 297 -41.16 17.05 9.52
CA ASN A 297 -42.28 17.03 8.58
C ASN A 297 -43.53 16.35 9.17
N GLY A 298 -43.77 16.53 10.46
CA GLY A 298 -44.95 15.93 11.12
C GLY A 298 -44.99 14.40 11.10
N GLY A 299 -43.87 13.72 10.81
CA GLY A 299 -43.82 12.28 10.63
C GLY A 299 -43.96 11.80 9.19
N GLU A 300 -44.21 12.68 8.22
CA GLU A 300 -44.35 12.33 6.81
C GLU A 300 -43.00 12.27 6.08
N ALA A 301 -42.91 11.40 5.08
CA ALA A 301 -41.68 11.25 4.30
C ALA A 301 -41.46 12.49 3.41
N CYS A 302 -40.25 13.06 3.47
CA CYS A 302 -39.90 14.20 2.64
C CYS A 302 -39.83 13.84 1.15
N GLY A 303 -40.62 14.54 0.33
CA GLY A 303 -40.79 14.29 -1.11
C GLY A 303 -39.94 15.17 -2.04
N GLY A 304 -39.13 16.08 -1.51
CA GLY A 304 -38.33 17.04 -2.29
C GLY A 304 -37.08 16.43 -2.94
N GLY A 305 -36.42 15.49 -2.25
CA GLY A 305 -35.27 14.77 -2.80
C GLY A 305 -34.31 14.23 -1.74
N LYS A 306 -33.29 13.49 -2.21
CA LYS A 306 -32.21 12.94 -1.38
C LYS A 306 -30.87 13.07 -2.09
N GLY A 307 -29.82 13.39 -1.34
CA GLY A 307 -28.44 13.47 -1.83
C GLY A 307 -27.47 12.82 -0.84
N TRP A 308 -26.24 12.52 -1.29
CA TRP A 308 -25.18 11.99 -0.45
C TRP A 308 -23.80 12.27 -1.02
N ILE A 309 -22.78 12.25 -0.16
CA ILE A 309 -21.38 12.29 -0.56
C ILE A 309 -20.49 11.51 0.43
N CYS A 310 -19.33 11.02 -0.01
CA CYS A 310 -18.38 10.31 0.84
C CYS A 310 -16.94 10.78 0.61
N ASN A 311 -16.20 10.95 1.71
CA ASN A 311 -14.73 10.98 1.71
C ASN A 311 -14.18 9.56 1.59
N THR A 312 -13.20 9.37 0.70
CA THR A 312 -12.63 8.06 0.37
C THR A 312 -11.11 8.00 0.51
N ARG A 313 -10.41 9.15 0.46
CA ARG A 313 -8.93 9.22 0.40
C ARG A 313 -8.21 9.19 1.76
N SER A 314 -8.93 9.06 2.86
CA SER A 314 -8.35 9.02 4.21
C SER A 314 -8.63 7.70 4.91
N THR A 315 -7.77 7.30 5.83
CA THR A 315 -7.99 6.19 6.77
C THR A 315 -8.43 6.66 8.16
N ARG A 316 -8.36 7.98 8.42
CA ARG A 316 -8.79 8.60 9.69
C ARG A 316 -10.27 8.35 9.95
N ASP A 317 -10.61 8.27 11.24
CA ASP A 317 -12.00 8.11 11.67
C ASP A 317 -12.85 9.32 11.29
N LEU A 318 -14.10 9.06 10.89
CA LEU A 318 -15.07 10.09 10.53
C LEU A 318 -15.37 10.99 11.74
N THR A 319 -15.18 12.28 11.57
CA THR A 319 -15.49 13.32 12.56
C THR A 319 -16.33 14.41 11.93
N VAL A 320 -17.34 14.92 12.65
CA VAL A 320 -18.08 16.12 12.23
C VAL A 320 -17.35 17.33 12.80
N VAL A 321 -16.75 18.14 11.93
CA VAL A 321 -15.96 19.32 12.34
C VAL A 321 -16.78 20.60 12.36
N PHE A 322 -17.88 20.62 11.61
CA PHE A 322 -18.87 21.69 11.64
C PHE A 322 -20.26 21.12 11.37
N GLU A 323 -21.24 21.55 12.16
CA GLU A 323 -22.65 21.27 11.96
C GLU A 323 -23.45 22.51 12.32
N ALA A 324 -24.23 23.02 11.37
CA ALA A 324 -25.12 24.14 11.61
C ALA A 324 -26.36 23.68 12.38
N GLU A 325 -27.00 24.57 13.13
CA GLU A 325 -28.29 24.26 13.73
C GLU A 325 -29.34 24.01 12.64
N ASN A 326 -30.11 22.93 12.79
CA ASN A 326 -31.25 22.65 11.91
C ASN A 326 -32.50 23.38 12.42
N VAL A 327 -32.76 24.53 11.81
CA VAL A 327 -33.89 25.42 12.11
C VAL A 327 -35.15 25.13 11.28
N SER A 328 -35.16 24.07 10.47
CA SER A 328 -36.32 23.75 9.63
C SER A 328 -37.36 22.94 10.39
N GLY A 329 -38.57 23.51 10.53
CA GLY A 329 -39.65 22.91 11.32
C GLY A 329 -39.30 22.75 12.81
N ALA A 330 -40.32 22.50 13.64
CA ALA A 330 -40.10 22.05 15.00
C ALA A 330 -39.89 20.52 14.96
N PRO A 331 -38.78 19.98 15.50
CA PRO A 331 -38.63 18.54 15.60
C PRO A 331 -39.74 18.00 16.49
N GLN A 332 -40.65 17.21 15.91
CA GLN A 332 -41.65 16.51 16.69
C GLN A 332 -41.04 15.24 17.25
N SER A 333 -41.57 14.76 18.39
CA SER A 333 -41.35 13.38 18.83
C SER A 333 -42.12 12.43 17.92
N VAL A 334 -41.77 12.41 16.63
CA VAL A 334 -42.09 11.27 15.77
C VAL A 334 -41.42 10.10 16.47
N ALA A 335 -42.20 9.07 16.84
CA ALA A 335 -41.72 7.88 17.55
C ALA A 335 -40.33 7.54 17.03
N SER A 336 -39.34 7.86 17.85
CA SER A 336 -37.99 8.15 17.40
C SER A 336 -37.41 6.89 16.78
N GLY A 337 -36.69 7.06 15.67
CA GLY A 337 -35.64 6.10 15.34
C GLY A 337 -34.68 6.10 16.52
N ASN A 338 -34.87 5.17 17.46
CA ASN A 338 -34.13 5.11 18.70
C ASN A 338 -32.62 5.14 18.40
N VAL A 339 -31.93 6.19 18.84
CA VAL A 339 -30.46 6.18 18.85
C VAL A 339 -30.07 5.29 20.00
N CYS A 340 -29.53 4.14 19.66
CA CYS A 340 -29.25 3.10 20.64
C CYS A 340 -27.72 2.94 20.71
N PRO A 341 -27.15 2.89 21.92
CA PRO A 341 -25.76 2.50 22.06
C PRO A 341 -25.62 1.05 21.61
N VAL A 342 -24.54 0.77 20.90
CA VAL A 342 -24.18 -0.60 20.52
C VAL A 342 -22.80 -0.94 21.06
N GLU A 343 -22.66 -2.14 21.60
CA GLU A 343 -21.39 -2.69 22.05
C GLU A 343 -21.04 -3.87 21.16
N ILE A 344 -19.82 -3.88 20.60
CA ILE A 344 -19.35 -4.99 19.78
C ILE A 344 -18.44 -5.85 20.64
N MET A 345 -18.71 -7.15 20.64
CA MET A 345 -17.96 -8.13 21.40
C MET A 345 -17.47 -9.25 20.49
N GLN A 346 -16.23 -9.67 20.68
CA GLN A 346 -15.71 -10.92 20.14
C GLN A 346 -15.54 -11.95 21.25
N PHE A 347 -15.99 -13.18 20.97
CA PHE A 347 -15.79 -14.33 21.85
C PHE A 347 -14.61 -15.13 21.34
N CYS A 348 -13.57 -15.27 22.17
CA CYS A 348 -12.45 -16.17 21.90
C CYS A 348 -12.65 -17.46 22.71
N GLU A 349 -12.94 -18.57 22.04
CA GLU A 349 -12.93 -19.91 22.64
C GLU A 349 -11.50 -20.46 22.59
N ASN A 350 -11.07 -21.20 23.63
CA ASN A 350 -9.75 -21.83 23.79
C ASN A 350 -8.56 -20.95 24.23
N TRP A 351 -8.79 -19.90 25.02
CA TRP A 351 -7.64 -19.19 25.64
C TRP A 351 -6.87 -20.06 26.65
N PHE A 352 -7.56 -21.01 27.32
CA PHE A 352 -6.90 -21.96 28.21
C PHE A 352 -6.53 -23.21 27.41
N GLY A 353 -5.27 -23.34 27.03
CA GLY A 353 -4.68 -24.57 26.46
C GLY A 353 -4.66 -25.76 27.44
N GLY A 354 -5.76 -26.03 28.14
CA GLY A 354 -5.88 -27.13 29.10
C GLY A 354 -7.25 -27.80 29.01
N ARG A 355 -7.28 -29.03 28.46
CA ARG A 355 -8.41 -29.94 28.61
C ARG A 355 -8.55 -30.30 30.09
N LEU A 356 -9.51 -29.71 30.79
CA LEU A 356 -10.04 -30.24 32.05
C LEU A 356 -11.46 -30.74 31.81
N SER A 357 -11.71 -31.94 32.32
CA SER A 357 -12.90 -32.77 32.17
C SER A 357 -14.23 -31.99 32.05
N GLY A 358 -14.88 -32.10 30.89
CA GLY A 358 -16.33 -32.10 30.76
C GLY A 358 -17.09 -30.78 30.94
N THR A 359 -16.47 -29.67 31.34
CA THR A 359 -17.16 -28.36 31.43
C THR A 359 -16.32 -27.27 30.78
N VAL A 360 -16.80 -26.69 29.69
CA VAL A 360 -16.12 -25.57 28.99
C VAL A 360 -16.18 -24.33 29.88
N MET A 361 -15.16 -24.12 30.72
CA MET A 361 -14.94 -22.85 31.40
C MET A 361 -13.92 -22.02 30.61
N GLY A 362 -14.36 -20.85 30.14
CA GLY A 362 -13.46 -19.81 29.65
C GLY A 362 -13.84 -19.25 28.29
N LYS A 363 -14.75 -18.27 28.26
CA LYS A 363 -14.90 -17.36 27.12
C LYS A 363 -14.18 -16.06 27.48
N MET A 364 -13.17 -15.68 26.71
CA MET A 364 -12.66 -14.31 26.76
C MET A 364 -13.57 -13.45 25.90
N ILE A 365 -14.06 -12.35 26.47
CA ILE A 365 -14.87 -11.35 25.76
C ILE A 365 -13.97 -10.14 25.59
N ILE A 366 -13.68 -9.79 24.33
CA ILE A 366 -13.03 -8.54 23.97
C ILE A 366 -14.14 -7.61 23.47
N SER A 367 -14.38 -6.51 24.19
CA SER A 367 -15.35 -5.49 23.79
C SER A 367 -14.66 -4.22 23.33
N ASP A 368 -15.20 -3.61 22.28
CA ASP A 368 -14.90 -2.23 21.87
C ASP A 368 -16.09 -1.35 22.31
N PHE A 369 -15.81 -0.23 23.00
CA PHE A 369 -16.83 0.52 23.71
C PHE A 369 -17.85 1.20 22.79
N SER A 370 -18.95 1.64 23.42
CA SER A 370 -20.22 1.99 22.77
C SER A 370 -20.08 2.87 21.54
N LYS A 371 -20.49 2.36 20.38
CA LYS A 371 -20.76 3.20 19.20
C LYS A 371 -22.22 3.62 19.20
N THR A 372 -22.50 4.85 18.80
CA THR A 372 -23.88 5.31 18.59
C THR A 372 -24.32 4.99 17.17
N VAL A 373 -25.24 4.03 17.04
CA VAL A 373 -25.82 3.68 15.75
C VAL A 373 -27.28 4.13 15.76
N SER A 374 -27.63 5.05 14.85
CA SER A 374 -29.00 5.45 14.60
C SER A 374 -29.64 4.49 13.59
N TYR A 375 -30.76 3.86 13.96
CA TYR A 375 -31.63 3.07 13.08
C TYR A 375 -33.11 3.32 13.43
N GLU A 376 -34.01 2.95 12.53
CA GLU A 376 -35.45 2.81 12.82
C GLU A 376 -35.67 1.44 13.52
N ASN A 377 -36.47 1.40 14.59
CA ASN A 377 -36.96 0.19 15.27
C ASN A 377 -35.94 -0.74 16.01
N CYS A 378 -35.01 -0.29 16.88
CA CYS A 378 -34.41 -1.27 17.83
C CYS A 378 -35.37 -1.83 18.86
N GLY A 379 -36.50 -1.15 19.07
CA GLY A 379 -37.57 -1.66 19.91
C GLY A 379 -38.43 -2.63 19.12
N VAL A 380 -37.89 -3.76 18.69
CA VAL A 380 -38.73 -4.85 18.19
C VAL A 380 -39.18 -5.66 19.41
N ASN A 381 -40.44 -5.42 19.78
CA ASN A 381 -41.20 -5.93 20.92
C ASN A 381 -40.99 -5.28 22.29
N LYS A 382 -42.13 -4.97 22.93
CA LYS A 382 -42.30 -4.48 24.30
C LYS A 382 -41.88 -5.50 25.38
N ASP A 383 -41.34 -6.65 24.99
CA ASP A 383 -40.93 -7.72 25.89
C ASP A 383 -39.48 -7.53 26.36
N SER A 384 -39.31 -6.54 27.24
CA SER A 384 -38.38 -6.47 28.37
C SER A 384 -37.00 -7.17 28.34
N THR A 385 -36.30 -7.30 27.22
CA THR A 385 -34.88 -7.71 27.25
C THR A 385 -33.94 -6.51 27.38
N TYR A 386 -32.93 -6.62 28.25
CA TYR A 386 -31.93 -5.58 28.54
C TYR A 386 -31.08 -5.18 27.31
N ALA A 387 -30.90 -6.08 26.34
CA ALA A 387 -30.19 -5.82 25.08
C ALA A 387 -30.64 -6.81 23.99
N HIS A 388 -30.67 -6.37 22.73
CA HIS A 388 -30.80 -7.25 21.57
C HIS A 388 -29.41 -7.70 21.09
N VAL A 389 -29.29 -8.97 20.71
CA VAL A 389 -28.02 -9.57 20.31
C VAL A 389 -28.10 -9.98 18.85
N ILE A 390 -27.16 -9.53 18.02
CA ILE A 390 -26.98 -9.96 16.63
C ILE A 390 -25.60 -10.59 16.51
N GLY A 391 -25.50 -11.79 15.93
CA GLY A 391 -24.24 -12.54 15.87
C GLY A 391 -23.89 -13.03 14.48
N TRP A 392 -22.60 -13.06 14.18
CA TRP A 392 -22.03 -13.77 13.03
C TRP A 392 -21.04 -14.83 13.52
N TYR A 393 -21.30 -16.09 13.16
CA TYR A 393 -20.53 -17.23 13.63
C TYR A 393 -20.34 -18.24 12.50
N LYS A 394 -19.09 -18.67 12.28
CA LYS A 394 -18.74 -19.70 11.28
C LYS A 394 -19.35 -19.44 9.89
N GLY A 395 -19.25 -18.20 9.42
CA GLY A 395 -19.75 -17.81 8.10
C GLY A 395 -21.27 -17.69 7.97
N LYS A 396 -22.03 -17.74 9.07
CA LYS A 396 -23.49 -17.64 9.07
C LYS A 396 -23.98 -16.64 10.13
N TRP A 397 -25.14 -16.05 9.87
CA TRP A 397 -25.89 -15.30 10.89
C TRP A 397 -26.38 -16.26 12.00
N ASP A 398 -26.36 -15.80 13.25
CA ASP A 398 -26.83 -16.56 14.41
C ASP A 398 -28.37 -16.68 14.41
N SER A 399 -28.90 -17.76 13.81
CA SER A 399 -30.35 -18.04 13.67
C SER A 399 -31.16 -18.00 14.96
N SER A 400 -30.52 -18.05 16.13
CA SER A 400 -31.19 -18.08 17.42
C SER A 400 -31.46 -16.69 18.01
N ARG A 401 -30.92 -15.59 17.45
CA ARG A 401 -30.95 -14.28 18.10
C ARG A 401 -31.07 -13.11 17.12
N GLY A 402 -32.30 -12.63 16.95
CA GLY A 402 -32.55 -11.23 16.61
C GLY A 402 -32.44 -10.82 15.13
N GLN A 403 -31.63 -11.42 14.24
CA GLN A 403 -31.46 -10.80 12.91
C GLN A 403 -32.70 -10.75 12.00
N ASN A 404 -33.78 -11.47 12.33
CA ASN A 404 -34.94 -11.62 11.45
C ASN A 404 -35.72 -10.30 11.24
N HIS A 405 -35.52 -9.32 12.12
CA HIS A 405 -36.12 -7.99 11.97
C HIS A 405 -35.26 -7.02 11.16
N LEU A 406 -34.05 -7.42 10.73
CA LEU A 406 -33.17 -6.60 9.93
C LEU A 406 -33.47 -6.77 8.43
N ASN A 407 -33.59 -5.65 7.72
CA ASN A 407 -33.60 -5.65 6.26
C ASN A 407 -32.19 -5.91 5.69
N GLU A 408 -32.08 -6.11 4.37
CA GLU A 408 -30.80 -6.49 3.73
C GLU A 408 -29.72 -5.40 3.82
N GLU A 409 -30.11 -4.13 3.81
CA GLU A 409 -29.21 -2.99 4.00
C GLU A 409 -28.62 -3.00 5.42
N GLN A 410 -29.47 -3.20 6.42
CA GLN A 410 -29.08 -3.31 7.83
C GLN A 410 -28.17 -4.53 8.08
N LYS A 411 -28.47 -5.67 7.46
CA LYS A 411 -27.59 -6.86 7.51
C LYS A 411 -26.22 -6.56 6.92
N SER A 412 -26.15 -5.90 5.77
CA SER A 412 -24.89 -5.50 5.13
C SER A 412 -24.05 -4.60 6.04
N MET A 413 -24.67 -3.57 6.62
CA MET A 413 -24.02 -2.64 7.55
C MET A 413 -23.49 -3.37 8.81
N VAL A 414 -24.34 -4.17 9.48
CA VAL A 414 -23.95 -4.91 10.69
C VAL A 414 -22.82 -5.90 10.38
N LYS A 415 -22.87 -6.57 9.22
CA LYS A 415 -21.82 -7.49 8.79
C LYS A 415 -20.47 -6.78 8.63
N LYS A 416 -20.44 -5.59 8.02
CA LYS A 416 -19.23 -4.76 7.92
C LYS A 416 -18.67 -4.40 9.30
N MET A 417 -19.54 -3.99 10.24
CA MET A 417 -19.12 -3.64 11.61
C MET A 417 -18.52 -4.83 12.36
N LEU A 418 -19.16 -6.00 12.29
CA LEU A 418 -18.68 -7.23 12.92
C LEU A 418 -17.31 -7.65 12.37
N PHE A 419 -17.12 -7.59 11.05
CA PHE A 419 -15.84 -7.96 10.43
C PHE A 419 -14.73 -6.96 10.72
N ALA A 420 -14.99 -5.66 10.65
CA ALA A 420 -13.98 -4.66 10.97
C ALA A 420 -13.49 -4.77 12.43
N HIS A 421 -14.41 -5.03 13.38
CA HIS A 421 -14.01 -5.27 14.76
C HIS A 421 -13.19 -6.56 14.90
N ARG A 422 -13.61 -7.63 14.21
CA ARG A 422 -12.89 -8.90 14.20
C ARG A 422 -11.45 -8.76 13.69
N GLU A 423 -11.24 -8.06 12.58
CA GLU A 423 -9.90 -7.82 12.03
C GLU A 423 -9.01 -7.10 13.05
N LYS A 424 -9.54 -6.05 13.72
CA LYS A 424 -8.82 -5.33 14.78
C LYS A 424 -8.43 -6.24 15.93
N VAL A 425 -9.36 -7.07 16.41
CA VAL A 425 -9.11 -8.01 17.51
C VAL A 425 -8.09 -9.06 17.09
N GLN A 426 -8.21 -9.64 15.89
CA GLN A 426 -7.28 -10.65 15.38
C GLN A 426 -5.88 -10.09 15.12
N ALA A 427 -5.75 -8.83 14.73
CA ALA A 427 -4.45 -8.18 14.60
C ALA A 427 -3.72 -8.07 15.96
N LYS A 428 -4.47 -7.88 17.05
CA LYS A 428 -3.91 -7.77 18.41
C LYS A 428 -3.80 -9.11 19.14
N TYR A 429 -4.70 -10.04 18.84
CA TYR A 429 -4.84 -11.36 19.45
C TYR A 429 -5.07 -12.43 18.36
N PRO A 430 -4.03 -12.82 17.61
CA PRO A 430 -4.16 -13.78 16.50
C PRO A 430 -4.80 -15.12 16.90
N GLU A 431 -4.58 -15.55 18.14
CA GLU A 431 -5.12 -16.75 18.78
C GLU A 431 -6.65 -16.78 18.87
N CYS A 432 -7.32 -15.61 18.79
CA CYS A 432 -8.77 -15.54 18.83
C CYS A 432 -9.43 -16.12 17.57
N GLY A 433 -8.72 -16.24 16.44
CA GLY A 433 -9.23 -16.85 15.19
C GLY A 433 -10.60 -16.32 14.74
N ASP A 434 -11.29 -17.06 13.86
CA ASP A 434 -12.70 -16.76 13.48
C ASP A 434 -13.69 -17.35 14.49
N GLN A 435 -13.53 -16.95 15.76
CA GLN A 435 -14.46 -17.27 16.83
C GLN A 435 -15.47 -16.10 16.92
N GLY A 436 -16.77 -16.42 17.00
CA GLY A 436 -17.87 -15.53 16.62
C GLY A 436 -17.83 -14.10 17.18
N THR A 437 -18.34 -13.16 16.37
CA THR A 437 -18.45 -11.75 16.73
C THR A 437 -19.93 -11.39 16.90
N ARG A 438 -20.25 -10.63 17.97
CA ARG A 438 -21.61 -10.22 18.28
C ARG A 438 -21.70 -8.71 18.48
N LEU A 439 -22.85 -8.18 18.09
CA LEU A 439 -23.28 -6.81 18.33
C LEU A 439 -24.40 -6.85 19.38
N LEU A 440 -24.19 -6.17 20.49
CA LEU A 440 -25.23 -5.87 21.47
C LEU A 440 -25.82 -4.51 21.17
N ILE A 441 -27.13 -4.45 21.23
CA ILE A 441 -27.92 -3.27 20.95
C ILE A 441 -28.78 -2.95 22.18
N PHE A 442 -28.65 -1.75 22.72
CA PHE A 442 -29.33 -1.36 23.96
C PHE A 442 -30.44 -0.34 23.73
N THR A 443 -31.55 -0.46 24.47
CA THR A 443 -32.67 0.48 24.38
C THR A 443 -32.34 1.86 24.98
N PRO A 444 -32.83 2.98 24.43
CA PRO A 444 -32.46 4.34 24.88
C PRO A 444 -32.82 4.67 26.34
N GLU A 445 -33.86 4.05 26.89
CA GLU A 445 -34.42 4.39 28.22
C GLU A 445 -33.57 3.90 29.41
N LYS A 446 -32.56 3.04 29.22
CA LYS A 446 -31.82 2.42 30.32
C LYS A 446 -30.48 3.09 30.69
N LYS A 447 -30.20 4.29 30.16
CA LYS A 447 -28.91 5.02 30.28
C LYS A 447 -28.29 4.98 31.69
N GLU A 448 -29.07 5.09 32.76
CA GLU A 448 -28.57 5.21 34.14
C GLU A 448 -27.87 3.96 34.70
N ASN A 449 -28.08 2.76 34.13
CA ASN A 449 -27.43 1.53 34.61
C ASN A 449 -26.12 1.20 33.86
N HIS A 450 -25.78 1.89 32.77
CA HIS A 450 -24.67 1.50 31.89
C HIS A 450 -23.28 1.76 32.50
N GLU A 451 -23.02 2.95 33.03
CA GLU A 451 -21.74 3.25 33.67
C GLU A 451 -21.51 2.40 34.93
N ARG A 452 -22.60 2.07 35.64
CA ARG A 452 -22.57 1.31 36.91
C ARG A 452 -22.31 -0.19 36.67
N VAL A 453 -22.87 -0.78 35.60
CA VAL A 453 -22.59 -2.17 35.19
C VAL A 453 -21.21 -2.29 34.52
N ARG A 454 -20.78 -1.30 33.73
CA ARG A 454 -19.44 -1.23 33.08
C ARG A 454 -18.31 -1.24 34.11
N LYS A 455 -18.39 -0.39 35.15
CA LYS A 455 -17.36 -0.30 36.20
C LYS A 455 -17.26 -1.55 37.08
N SER A 456 -18.35 -2.29 37.26
CA SER A 456 -18.35 -3.48 38.13
C SER A 456 -17.80 -4.74 37.45
N LYS A 457 -17.80 -4.82 36.10
CA LYS A 457 -17.40 -6.03 35.35
C LYS A 457 -16.18 -5.87 34.42
N CYS A 458 -15.70 -4.66 34.12
CA CYS A 458 -14.52 -4.45 33.26
C CYS A 458 -13.19 -4.45 34.04
N THR A 459 -12.14 -4.91 33.38
CA THR A 459 -10.73 -4.71 33.77
C THR A 459 -9.87 -4.50 32.52
N THR A 460 -8.77 -3.76 32.65
CA THR A 460 -7.72 -3.64 31.62
C THR A 460 -6.55 -4.59 31.88
N SER A 461 -6.53 -5.27 33.04
CA SER A 461 -5.49 -6.21 33.41
C SER A 461 -5.86 -7.64 33.02
N LEU A 462 -5.03 -8.24 32.17
CA LEU A 462 -5.12 -9.65 31.81
C LEU A 462 -4.97 -10.56 33.05
N GLU A 463 -4.20 -10.13 34.04
CA GLU A 463 -3.99 -10.84 35.30
C GLU A 463 -5.22 -10.83 36.20
N ALA A 464 -5.97 -9.73 36.20
CA ALA A 464 -7.26 -9.65 36.89
C ALA A 464 -8.35 -10.53 36.24
N VAL A 465 -8.26 -10.78 34.94
CA VAL A 465 -9.12 -11.79 34.27
C VAL A 465 -8.71 -13.22 34.69
N ARG A 466 -7.42 -13.46 34.93
CA ARG A 466 -6.85 -14.77 35.32
C ARG A 466 -7.15 -15.18 36.76
N SER A 467 -7.30 -14.24 37.70
CA SER A 467 -7.44 -14.52 39.14
C SER A 467 -8.88 -14.86 39.62
N ASN A 468 -9.78 -15.13 38.68
CA ASN A 468 -11.23 -15.28 38.86
C ASN A 468 -11.62 -16.23 40.02
N ARG A 469 -12.31 -15.71 41.05
CA ARG A 469 -13.00 -16.52 42.07
C ARG A 469 -14.48 -16.69 41.68
N LYS A 470 -15.11 -17.79 42.09
CA LYS A 470 -16.54 -18.07 41.86
C LYS A 470 -17.40 -16.86 42.29
N GLY A 471 -18.01 -16.17 41.33
CA GLY A 471 -18.95 -15.08 41.56
C GLY A 471 -18.61 -13.74 40.90
N GLU A 472 -17.36 -13.51 40.45
CA GLU A 472 -16.89 -12.20 39.96
C GLU A 472 -16.30 -12.24 38.55
N PHE A 473 -17.10 -12.61 37.55
CA PHE A 473 -16.65 -12.58 36.15
C PHE A 473 -16.24 -11.15 35.72
N LYS A 474 -14.93 -10.91 35.59
CA LYS A 474 -14.34 -9.72 34.97
C LYS A 474 -14.06 -9.92 33.47
N GLN A 475 -14.27 -8.89 32.66
CA GLN A 475 -14.08 -8.87 31.20
C GLN A 475 -12.92 -7.95 30.83
N LEU A 476 -12.14 -8.31 29.80
CA LEU A 476 -11.07 -7.46 29.28
C LEU A 476 -11.67 -6.43 28.32
N CYS A 477 -11.78 -5.20 28.79
CA CYS A 477 -12.35 -4.11 28.00
C CYS A 477 -11.18 -3.28 27.44
N VAL A 478 -11.10 -3.14 26.12
CA VAL A 478 -10.03 -2.37 25.45
C VAL A 478 -10.64 -1.02 25.06
N GLU A 479 -10.04 0.08 25.54
CA GLU A 479 -10.40 1.44 25.11
C GLU A 479 -10.02 1.72 23.66
#